data_AF-A0A956HCE1-F1
#
_entry.id   AF-A0A956HCE1-F1
#
_cell.length_a   1.000
_cell.length_b   1.000
_cell.length_c   1.000
_cell.angle_alpha   90.00
_cell.angle_beta   90.00
_cell.angle_gamma   90.00
#
_symmetry.space_group_name_H-M   'P 1'
#
loop_
_entity.id
_entity.type
_entity.pdbx_description
1 polymer ?
#
loop_
_entity_poly.entity_id
_entity_poly.type
_entity_poly.pdbx_seq_one_letter_code
_entity_poly.pdbx_strand_id
1 'polypeptide(L)'
;MTCFVAALGLAVGCGDSEMETDSDTNTTSTTMDPSTSEDMTTQGPTTDPTTDPTTDPTTDPTTNPTTDPTTDPTTDTETTETGDDPFMFDETPPGDLVQIDRMGMPAVNTAVISSMNKDAYNQATPADDVQGIFVDDIVANVTGLHAALDDDLTMLGLTPCAPMDCVTQAAPLVVPDELTLTLSGQAGFPNGRK
;
A
#
# COMPACT_ATOMS: atom_id res chain seq x y z
N MET A 1 -2.42 21.21 55.47
CA MET A 1 -2.04 20.71 56.81
C MET A 1 -3.28 20.10 57.46
N THR A 2 -3.53 18.81 57.19
CA THR A 2 -4.22 17.84 58.07
C THR A 2 -4.24 16.50 57.32
N CYS A 3 -3.47 15.55 57.86
CA CYS A 3 -3.50 14.14 57.48
C CYS A 3 -4.86 13.53 57.83
N PHE A 4 -5.34 12.63 56.98
CA PHE A 4 -6.13 11.50 57.43
C PHE A 4 -5.50 10.22 56.88
N VAL A 5 -5.20 9.29 57.78
CA VAL A 5 -4.56 8.00 57.53
C VAL A 5 -5.61 6.91 57.66
N ALA A 6 -5.69 6.02 56.68
CA ALA A 6 -6.13 4.63 56.78
C ALA A 6 -5.50 3.91 55.57
N ALA A 7 -4.40 3.16 55.67
CA ALA A 7 -4.16 1.87 56.35
C ALA A 7 -4.90 0.67 55.72
N LEU A 8 -4.10 -0.37 55.43
CA LEU A 8 -4.37 -1.71 54.85
C LEU A 8 -4.45 -1.76 53.32
N GLY A 9 -3.58 -2.45 52.58
CA GLY A 9 -2.46 -3.33 52.96
C GLY A 9 -1.66 -3.76 51.72
N LEU A 10 -0.34 -3.80 51.88
CA LEU A 10 0.63 -4.41 50.96
C LEU A 10 0.56 -5.95 51.08
N ALA A 11 0.74 -6.65 49.97
CA ALA A 11 1.39 -7.96 49.96
C ALA A 11 2.44 -7.98 48.85
N VAL A 12 3.70 -7.79 49.25
CA VAL A 12 4.88 -8.25 48.52
C VAL A 12 5.05 -9.71 48.93
N GLY A 13 4.99 -10.61 47.96
CA GLY A 13 5.30 -12.03 48.14
C GLY A 13 6.46 -12.42 47.23
N CYS A 14 7.63 -12.58 47.83
CA CYS A 14 8.81 -13.23 47.25
C CYS A 14 8.76 -14.71 47.66
N GLY A 15 8.95 -15.63 46.72
CA GLY A 15 8.98 -17.07 46.97
C GLY A 15 9.55 -17.82 45.77
N ASP A 16 10.81 -18.21 45.89
CA ASP A 16 11.61 -18.98 44.92
C ASP A 16 11.23 -20.47 44.88
N SER A 17 11.57 -21.06 43.72
CA SER A 17 12.00 -22.45 43.47
C SER A 17 10.97 -23.61 43.45
N GLU A 18 10.76 -24.04 42.20
CA GLU A 18 10.85 -25.42 41.69
C GLU A 18 9.67 -26.41 41.82
N MET A 19 9.17 -26.79 40.63
CA MET A 19 9.04 -28.17 40.13
C MET A 19 7.90 -29.06 40.68
N GLU A 20 6.82 -29.18 39.91
CA GLU A 20 6.47 -30.37 39.11
C GLU A 20 5.04 -30.18 38.56
N THR A 21 4.86 -30.52 37.29
CA THR A 21 3.57 -30.55 36.61
C THR A 21 3.06 -31.97 36.58
N ASP A 22 1.91 -32.24 37.20
CA ASP A 22 1.12 -33.43 36.93
C ASP A 22 -0.33 -33.04 36.64
N SER A 23 -0.74 -33.20 35.39
CA SER A 23 -2.11 -33.50 35.05
C SER A 23 -2.11 -34.40 33.82
N ASP A 24 -2.34 -35.68 34.08
CA ASP A 24 -2.50 -36.75 33.11
C ASP A 24 -3.44 -36.36 31.95
N THR A 25 -3.06 -36.71 30.72
CA THR A 25 -3.93 -37.51 29.84
C THR A 25 -3.20 -38.01 28.58
N ASN A 26 -3.13 -39.34 28.50
CA ASN A 26 -3.20 -40.16 27.28
C ASN A 26 -1.98 -40.23 26.33
N THR A 27 -0.95 -40.96 26.78
CA THR A 27 0.08 -41.56 25.93
C THR A 27 -0.46 -42.80 25.23
N THR A 28 -0.77 -42.70 23.93
CA THR A 28 -0.76 -43.87 23.02
C THR A 28 0.46 -43.74 22.13
N SER A 29 1.48 -44.52 22.50
CA SER A 29 2.67 -44.79 21.73
C SER A 29 2.32 -45.71 20.55
N THR A 30 2.39 -45.18 19.33
CA THR A 30 2.62 -46.01 18.14
C THR A 30 3.82 -45.47 17.39
N THR A 31 4.93 -46.14 17.61
CA THR A 31 6.13 -46.21 16.78
C THR A 31 5.80 -46.17 15.29
N MET A 32 6.34 -45.19 14.56
CA MET A 32 6.49 -45.28 13.11
C MET A 32 7.93 -45.01 12.72
N ASP A 33 8.49 -46.06 12.14
CA ASP A 33 9.81 -46.32 11.57
C ASP A 33 10.15 -45.35 10.42
N PRO A 34 11.38 -44.78 10.36
CA PRO A 34 11.79 -43.91 9.25
C PRO A 34 12.46 -44.73 8.15
N SER A 35 11.68 -45.30 7.22
CA SER A 35 12.21 -45.70 5.91
C SER A 35 11.08 -46.08 4.94
N THR A 36 10.57 -45.14 4.14
CA THR A 36 10.22 -45.46 2.75
C THR A 36 10.27 -44.19 1.88
N SER A 37 11.36 -44.10 1.14
CA SER A 37 11.52 -43.26 -0.04
C SER A 37 10.71 -43.88 -1.18
N GLU A 38 9.60 -43.26 -1.56
CA GLU A 38 8.98 -43.45 -2.89
C GLU A 38 8.64 -42.09 -3.50
N ASP A 39 9.63 -41.61 -4.26
CA ASP A 39 9.51 -41.06 -5.60
C ASP A 39 8.12 -40.56 -6.02
N MET A 40 7.93 -39.24 -5.91
CA MET A 40 6.96 -38.49 -6.69
C MET A 40 7.73 -37.40 -7.45
N THR A 41 8.61 -37.81 -8.37
CA THR A 41 9.25 -36.87 -9.30
C THR A 41 8.21 -36.34 -10.28
N THR A 42 7.62 -35.18 -9.98
CA THR A 42 6.84 -34.39 -10.94
C THR A 42 7.82 -33.72 -11.90
N GLN A 43 8.14 -34.38 -13.02
CA GLN A 43 8.88 -33.75 -14.13
C GLN A 43 7.96 -32.72 -14.81
N GLY A 44 8.02 -31.47 -14.36
CA GLY A 44 7.60 -30.34 -15.17
C GLY A 44 8.58 -30.17 -16.35
N PRO A 45 8.13 -29.70 -17.52
CA PRO A 45 9.03 -29.36 -18.62
C PRO A 45 9.97 -28.23 -18.19
N THR A 46 11.26 -28.54 -18.01
CA THR A 46 12.35 -27.59 -17.74
C THR A 46 13.14 -27.37 -19.03
N THR A 47 12.54 -26.62 -19.96
CA THR A 47 13.31 -25.96 -21.02
C THR A 47 13.12 -24.47 -20.87
N ASP A 48 14.09 -23.85 -20.22
CA ASP A 48 14.29 -22.40 -20.23
C ASP A 48 14.66 -21.97 -21.67
N PRO A 49 13.90 -21.09 -22.33
CA PRO A 49 14.31 -20.53 -23.61
C PRO A 49 15.54 -19.63 -23.42
N THR A 50 16.73 -20.23 -23.47
CA THR A 50 18.03 -19.54 -23.32
C THR A 50 18.51 -18.80 -24.58
N THR A 51 17.62 -18.54 -25.55
CA THR A 51 17.92 -17.64 -26.67
C THR A 51 17.33 -16.26 -26.41
N ASP A 52 18.12 -15.42 -25.75
CA ASP A 52 17.95 -13.97 -25.76
C ASP A 52 18.07 -13.46 -27.21
N PRO A 53 17.09 -12.72 -27.76
CA PRO A 53 17.24 -12.08 -29.05
C PRO A 53 18.37 -11.02 -29.00
N THR A 54 19.59 -11.44 -29.35
CA THR A 54 20.79 -10.59 -29.39
C THR A 54 20.85 -9.59 -30.57
N THR A 55 19.78 -9.48 -31.36
CA THR A 55 19.65 -8.42 -32.36
C THR A 55 18.87 -7.25 -31.79
N ASP A 56 19.60 -6.33 -31.19
CA ASP A 56 19.13 -4.96 -30.95
C ASP A 56 18.82 -4.31 -32.33
N PRO A 57 17.60 -3.80 -32.56
CA PRO A 57 17.30 -3.01 -33.74
C PRO A 57 18.14 -1.71 -33.73
N THR A 58 19.36 -1.77 -34.28
CA THR A 58 20.29 -0.63 -34.43
C THR A 58 19.81 0.46 -35.41
N THR A 59 18.57 0.37 -35.89
CA THR A 59 17.96 1.39 -36.74
C THR A 59 16.93 2.15 -35.93
N ASP A 60 17.39 3.24 -35.30
CA ASP A 60 16.51 4.27 -34.77
C ASP A 60 15.62 4.78 -35.93
N PRO A 61 14.28 4.75 -35.83
CA PRO A 61 13.42 5.41 -36.78
C PRO A 61 13.66 6.93 -36.75
N THR A 62 14.64 7.39 -37.53
CA THR A 62 15.01 8.83 -37.69
C THR A 62 13.92 9.71 -38.32
N THR A 63 12.74 9.15 -38.57
CA THR A 63 11.57 9.90 -39.01
C THR A 63 10.58 10.00 -37.86
N ASN A 64 10.71 11.08 -37.09
CA ASN A 64 9.59 11.56 -36.29
C ASN A 64 8.39 11.74 -37.22
N PRO A 65 7.21 11.19 -36.91
CA PRO A 65 6.00 11.48 -37.67
C PRO A 65 5.75 13.00 -37.55
N THR A 66 6.00 13.73 -38.63
CA THR A 66 5.80 15.20 -38.70
C THR A 66 4.33 15.58 -38.89
N THR A 67 3.44 14.59 -38.88
CA THR A 67 2.00 14.79 -39.07
C THR A 67 1.32 14.40 -37.77
N ASP A 68 1.07 15.40 -36.94
CA ASP A 68 0.06 15.31 -35.89
C ASP A 68 -1.28 14.92 -36.57
N PRO A 69 -1.96 13.84 -36.15
CA PRO A 69 -3.30 13.56 -36.63
C PRO A 69 -4.24 14.67 -36.18
N THR A 70 -4.33 15.74 -36.99
CA THR A 70 -5.21 16.91 -36.76
C THR A 70 -6.70 16.60 -36.98
N THR A 71 -7.04 15.37 -37.34
CA THR A 71 -8.41 14.86 -37.27
C THR A 71 -8.62 14.21 -35.92
N ASP A 72 -9.16 15.00 -35.00
CA ASP A 72 -9.94 14.49 -33.89
C ASP A 72 -11.01 13.54 -34.44
N PRO A 73 -11.07 12.25 -34.05
CA PRO A 73 -12.17 11.39 -34.40
C PRO A 73 -13.42 11.79 -33.59
N THR A 74 -13.81 13.07 -33.57
CA THR A 74 -15.12 13.51 -33.08
C THR A 74 -16.19 13.23 -34.13
N THR A 75 -16.40 11.95 -34.41
CA THR A 75 -17.77 11.52 -34.70
C THR A 75 -18.21 10.74 -33.47
N ASP A 76 -18.54 11.49 -32.43
CA ASP A 76 -19.35 11.00 -31.32
C ASP A 76 -20.73 10.72 -31.90
N THR A 77 -20.84 9.56 -32.56
CA THR A 77 -22.10 9.07 -33.07
C THR A 77 -22.78 8.55 -31.83
N GLU A 78 -23.69 9.33 -31.23
CA GLU A 78 -24.76 8.79 -30.40
C GLU A 78 -25.56 7.80 -31.28
N THR A 79 -25.01 6.60 -31.40
CA THR A 79 -25.62 5.48 -32.07
C THR A 79 -26.57 4.92 -31.04
N THR A 80 -27.78 5.48 -30.95
CA THR A 80 -28.90 4.82 -30.28
C THR A 80 -29.38 3.62 -31.12
N GLU A 81 -28.46 2.79 -31.61
CA GLU A 81 -28.81 1.51 -32.23
C GLU A 81 -28.74 0.45 -31.14
N THR A 82 -29.91 -0.14 -30.87
CA THR A 82 -30.07 -1.34 -30.08
C THR A 82 -29.38 -2.52 -30.78
N GLY A 83 -28.05 -2.59 -30.66
CA GLY A 83 -27.23 -3.66 -31.22
C GLY A 83 -25.82 -3.63 -30.68
N ASP A 84 -25.58 -4.46 -29.65
CA ASP A 84 -24.28 -5.01 -29.21
C ASP A 84 -23.02 -4.21 -29.64
N ASP A 85 -22.87 -2.97 -29.16
CA ASP A 85 -21.56 -2.31 -29.21
C ASP A 85 -20.62 -3.07 -28.26
N PRO A 86 -19.49 -3.62 -28.74
CA PRO A 86 -18.54 -4.34 -27.88
C PRO A 86 -17.92 -3.46 -26.78
N PHE A 87 -18.08 -2.13 -26.83
CA PHE A 87 -17.54 -1.18 -25.86
C PHE A 87 -18.60 -0.24 -25.28
N MET A 88 -19.66 -0.80 -24.67
CA MET A 88 -20.54 -0.04 -23.79
C MET A 88 -19.85 0.23 -22.44
N PHE A 89 -19.46 1.47 -22.20
CA PHE A 89 -18.95 1.91 -20.89
C PHE A 89 -20.12 2.09 -19.91
N ASP A 90 -19.87 1.79 -18.63
CA ASP A 90 -20.84 2.04 -17.58
C ASP A 90 -20.92 3.56 -17.30
N GLU A 91 -22.09 4.14 -17.56
CA GLU A 91 -22.38 5.56 -17.31
C GLU A 91 -23.01 5.81 -15.94
N THR A 92 -23.05 4.80 -15.06
CA THR A 92 -23.54 4.94 -13.69
C THR A 92 -22.79 6.09 -12.99
N PRO A 93 -23.50 7.12 -12.50
CA PRO A 93 -22.85 8.23 -11.82
C PRO A 93 -21.99 7.72 -10.64
N PRO A 94 -20.83 8.34 -10.36
CA PRO A 94 -19.97 7.89 -9.27
C PRO A 94 -20.66 7.80 -7.90
N GLY A 95 -21.69 8.63 -7.66
CA GLY A 95 -22.48 8.61 -6.44
C GLY A 95 -23.39 7.37 -6.27
N ASP A 96 -23.64 6.63 -7.35
CA ASP A 96 -24.41 5.39 -7.35
C ASP A 96 -23.52 4.14 -7.31
N LEU A 97 -22.20 4.32 -7.41
CA LEU A 97 -21.19 3.26 -7.26
C LEU A 97 -20.80 3.09 -5.79
N VAL A 98 -20.57 1.84 -5.37
CA VAL A 98 -20.04 1.56 -4.04
C VAL A 98 -18.51 1.60 -4.11
N GLN A 99 -17.91 2.44 -3.27
CA GLN A 99 -16.46 2.46 -3.12
C GLN A 99 -15.99 1.25 -2.30
N ILE A 100 -15.19 0.39 -2.93
CA ILE A 100 -14.65 -0.83 -2.30
C ILE A 100 -13.21 -0.64 -1.84
N ASP A 101 -12.45 0.20 -2.55
CA ASP A 101 -11.04 0.43 -2.25
C ASP A 101 -10.58 1.82 -2.72
N ARG A 102 -9.54 2.33 -2.08
CA ARG A 102 -8.84 3.55 -2.43
C ARG A 102 -7.38 3.23 -2.77
N MET A 103 -7.20 2.66 -3.97
CA MET A 103 -5.90 2.22 -4.50
C MET A 103 -5.09 3.33 -5.20
N GLY A 104 -5.60 4.57 -5.25
CA GLY A 104 -4.93 5.71 -5.88
C GLY A 104 -3.54 6.00 -5.30
N MET A 105 -3.34 5.70 -4.01
CA MET A 105 -2.06 5.74 -3.33
C MET A 105 -1.79 4.46 -2.52
N PRO A 106 -1.18 3.42 -3.14
CA PRO A 106 -0.94 2.15 -2.46
C PRO A 106 -0.08 2.31 -1.20
N ALA A 107 0.92 3.18 -1.21
CA ALA A 107 1.78 3.43 -0.05
C ALA A 107 0.99 4.00 1.14
N VAL A 108 0.02 4.89 0.88
CA VAL A 108 -0.80 5.48 1.94
C VAL A 108 -1.65 4.40 2.60
N ASN A 109 -2.44 3.71 1.78
CA ASN A 109 -3.36 2.67 2.25
C ASN A 109 -2.62 1.49 2.92
N THR A 110 -1.48 1.06 2.39
CA THR A 110 -0.80 -0.16 2.87
C THR A 110 0.15 0.07 4.04
N ALA A 111 0.78 1.24 4.13
CA ALA A 111 1.88 1.45 5.07
C ALA A 111 1.58 2.47 6.19
N VAL A 112 0.72 3.47 5.95
CA VAL A 112 0.54 4.59 6.90
C VAL A 112 -0.91 4.82 7.35
N ILE A 113 -1.86 4.03 6.83
CA ILE A 113 -3.19 3.89 7.42
C ILE A 113 -3.17 2.70 8.37
N SER A 114 -3.63 2.92 9.60
CA SER A 114 -3.69 1.83 10.59
C SER A 114 -4.69 0.76 10.17
N SER A 115 -4.45 -0.48 10.62
CA SER A 115 -5.36 -1.60 10.36
C SER A 115 -6.77 -1.35 10.88
N MET A 116 -6.92 -0.54 11.92
CA MET A 116 -8.23 -0.17 12.50
C MET A 116 -9.04 0.76 11.59
N ASN A 117 -8.36 1.60 10.79
CA ASN A 117 -9.00 2.57 9.91
C ASN A 117 -9.00 2.14 8.43
N LYS A 118 -8.43 0.97 8.11
CA LYS A 118 -8.22 0.54 6.73
C LYS A 118 -9.53 0.36 5.95
N ASP A 119 -10.52 -0.27 6.55
CA ASP A 119 -11.84 -0.44 5.91
C ASP A 119 -12.55 0.91 5.72
N ALA A 120 -12.41 1.82 6.68
CA ALA A 120 -12.97 3.16 6.59
C ALA A 120 -12.27 4.01 5.51
N TYR A 121 -10.95 3.92 5.41
CA TYR A 121 -10.16 4.57 4.37
C TYR A 121 -10.51 4.06 2.97
N ASN A 122 -10.65 2.74 2.82
CA ASN A 122 -11.02 2.09 1.56
C ASN A 122 -12.42 2.50 1.06
N GLN A 123 -13.33 2.83 1.97
CA GLN A 123 -14.70 3.23 1.67
C GLN A 123 -14.88 4.75 1.58
N ALA A 124 -13.86 5.55 1.88
CA ALA A 124 -13.92 7.00 1.87
C ALA A 124 -13.48 7.59 0.53
N THR A 125 -14.14 8.67 0.10
CA THR A 125 -13.85 9.31 -1.18
C THR A 125 -12.69 10.31 -1.05
N PRO A 126 -11.97 10.64 -2.14
CA PRO A 126 -10.99 11.75 -2.11
C PRO A 126 -11.60 13.08 -1.65
N ALA A 127 -12.89 13.31 -1.88
CA ALA A 127 -13.59 14.51 -1.41
C ALA A 127 -13.71 14.55 0.14
N ASP A 128 -13.65 13.40 0.82
CA ASP A 128 -13.69 13.33 2.29
C ASP A 128 -12.35 13.69 2.93
N ASP A 129 -11.25 13.66 2.17
CA ASP A 129 -9.90 13.94 2.66
C ASP A 129 -9.75 15.38 3.18
N VAL A 130 -10.52 16.33 2.63
CA VAL A 130 -10.54 17.73 3.10
C VAL A 130 -11.02 17.88 4.55
N GLN A 131 -11.72 16.87 5.07
CA GLN A 131 -12.17 16.82 6.47
C GLN A 131 -11.05 16.37 7.42
N GLY A 132 -9.93 15.88 6.88
CA GLY A 132 -8.75 15.50 7.66
C GLY A 132 -8.92 14.25 8.52
N ILE A 133 -9.94 13.42 8.28
CA ILE A 133 -10.32 12.27 9.12
C ILE A 133 -9.16 11.29 9.32
N PHE A 134 -8.32 11.12 8.29
CA PHE A 134 -7.18 10.20 8.31
C PHE A 134 -5.84 10.88 8.56
N VAL A 135 -5.79 12.22 8.64
CA VAL A 135 -4.53 12.97 8.75
C VAL A 135 -3.80 12.62 10.04
N ASP A 136 -4.51 12.52 11.17
CA ASP A 136 -3.89 12.16 12.45
C ASP A 136 -3.29 10.75 12.43
N ASP A 137 -3.96 9.79 11.78
CA ASP A 137 -3.47 8.42 11.64
C ASP A 137 -2.22 8.38 10.73
N ILE A 138 -2.27 9.06 9.58
CA ILE A 138 -1.14 9.18 8.66
C ILE A 138 0.06 9.82 9.37
N VAL A 139 -0.13 10.93 10.08
CA VAL A 139 0.95 11.65 10.77
C VAL A 139 1.53 10.79 11.90
N ALA A 140 0.70 10.08 12.66
CA ALA A 140 1.16 9.17 13.70
C ALA A 140 2.04 8.04 13.14
N ASN A 141 1.58 7.37 12.08
CA ASN A 141 2.32 6.27 11.48
C ASN A 141 3.60 6.74 10.76
N VAL A 142 3.55 7.88 10.05
CA VAL A 142 4.76 8.49 9.45
C VAL A 142 5.76 8.89 10.52
N THR A 143 5.31 9.47 11.63
CA THR A 143 6.20 9.84 12.75
C THR A 143 6.81 8.59 13.41
N GLY A 144 6.04 7.51 13.53
CA GLY A 144 6.54 6.22 14.03
C GLY A 144 7.61 5.61 13.12
N LEU A 145 7.37 5.61 11.80
CA LEU A 145 8.34 5.14 10.81
C LEU A 145 9.60 6.01 10.81
N HIS A 146 9.44 7.32 10.93
CA HIS A 146 10.56 8.26 11.04
C HIS A 146 11.43 7.92 12.24
N ALA A 147 10.84 7.84 13.43
CA ALA A 147 11.57 7.52 14.66
C ALA A 147 12.26 6.15 14.61
N ALA A 148 11.64 5.17 13.93
CA ALA A 148 12.20 3.83 13.77
C ALA A 148 13.37 3.76 12.77
N LEU A 149 13.49 4.74 11.86
CA LEU A 149 14.53 4.77 10.82
C LEU A 149 15.60 5.84 11.09
N ASP A 150 15.38 6.74 12.05
CA ASP A 150 16.28 7.87 12.33
C ASP A 150 17.68 7.43 12.76
N ASP A 151 17.77 6.40 13.61
CA ASP A 151 19.05 5.86 14.05
C ASP A 151 19.79 5.17 12.90
N ASP A 152 19.09 4.42 12.05
CA ASP A 152 19.63 3.80 10.85
C ASP A 152 20.16 4.85 9.85
N LEU A 153 19.37 5.89 9.58
CA LEU A 153 19.76 6.97 8.67
C LEU A 153 20.97 7.74 9.19
N THR A 154 20.99 8.05 10.48
CA THR A 154 22.14 8.74 11.10
C THR A 154 23.38 7.85 11.13
N MET A 155 23.24 6.53 11.27
CA MET A 155 24.33 5.56 11.15
C MET A 155 24.91 5.53 9.73
N LEU A 156 24.07 5.74 8.71
CA LEU A 156 24.49 5.90 7.32
C LEU A 156 25.06 7.30 6.99
N GLY A 157 25.13 8.20 7.97
CA GLY A 157 25.62 9.58 7.79
C GLY A 157 24.63 10.50 7.08
N LEU A 158 23.36 10.08 6.97
CA LEU A 158 22.27 10.92 6.47
C LEU A 158 21.65 11.71 7.62
N THR A 159 21.14 12.90 7.32
CA THR A 159 20.40 13.73 8.30
C THR A 159 18.91 13.64 7.98
N PRO A 160 18.11 12.96 8.81
CA PRO A 160 16.66 12.98 8.67
C PRO A 160 16.10 14.40 8.76
N CYS A 161 14.98 14.66 8.07
CA CYS A 161 14.24 15.91 8.27
C CYS A 161 13.60 15.93 9.67
N ALA A 162 13.11 17.08 10.14
CA ALA A 162 12.24 17.04 11.31
C ALA A 162 10.92 16.35 10.90
N PRO A 163 10.31 15.49 11.74
CA PRO A 163 9.13 14.71 11.36
C PRO A 163 8.00 15.56 10.74
N MET A 164 7.75 16.74 11.31
CA MET A 164 6.71 17.65 10.82
C MET A 164 7.09 18.34 9.50
N ASP A 165 8.38 18.57 9.26
CA ASP A 165 8.87 19.11 7.98
C ASP A 165 8.74 18.05 6.87
N CYS A 166 8.93 16.77 7.19
CA CYS A 166 8.72 15.68 6.24
C CYS A 166 7.22 15.52 5.91
N VAL A 167 6.36 15.59 6.92
CA VAL A 167 4.89 15.52 6.75
C VAL A 167 4.38 16.68 5.91
N THR A 168 4.82 17.91 6.18
CA THR A 168 4.35 19.10 5.43
C THR A 168 4.77 19.09 3.96
N GLN A 169 5.90 18.46 3.62
CA GLN A 169 6.30 18.25 2.22
C GLN A 169 5.40 17.25 1.49
N ALA A 170 4.96 16.20 2.18
CA ALA A 170 4.11 15.16 1.60
C ALA A 170 2.62 15.50 1.61
N ALA A 171 2.16 16.33 2.55
CA ALA A 171 0.74 16.60 2.76
C ALA A 171 -0.03 17.03 1.49
N PRO A 172 0.47 17.96 0.64
CA PRO A 172 -0.25 18.36 -0.57
C PRO A 172 -0.35 17.27 -1.64
N LEU A 173 0.44 16.20 -1.53
CA LEU A 173 0.42 15.06 -2.46
C LEU A 173 -0.49 13.93 -1.98
N VAL A 174 -0.81 13.91 -0.68
CA VAL A 174 -1.54 12.81 -0.02
C VAL A 174 -2.98 13.21 0.30
N VAL A 175 -3.24 14.50 0.52
CA VAL A 175 -4.54 15.02 0.98
C VAL A 175 -4.87 16.34 0.25
N PRO A 176 -5.96 16.41 -0.54
CA PRO A 176 -6.81 15.29 -0.97
C PRO A 176 -6.10 14.40 -2.01
N ASP A 177 -6.49 13.13 -2.09
CA ASP A 177 -6.00 12.17 -3.10
C ASP A 177 -6.59 12.48 -4.50
N GLU A 178 -6.25 13.66 -5.04
CA GLU A 178 -6.76 14.15 -6.33
C GLU A 178 -5.63 14.49 -7.32
N LEU A 179 -5.73 13.94 -8.53
CA LEU A 179 -4.86 14.30 -9.65
C LEU A 179 -5.40 15.54 -10.37
N THR A 180 -4.77 16.70 -10.15
CA THR A 180 -5.15 17.93 -10.86
C THR A 180 -4.41 18.04 -12.20
N LEU A 181 -5.15 18.00 -13.32
CA LEU A 181 -4.61 18.20 -14.67
C LEU A 181 -4.80 19.66 -15.11
N THR A 182 -3.69 20.35 -15.40
CA THR A 182 -3.73 21.70 -15.98
C THR A 182 -3.48 21.64 -17.48
N LEU A 183 -4.55 21.61 -18.28
CA LEU A 183 -4.48 21.43 -19.73
C LEU A 183 -4.06 22.70 -20.50
N SER A 184 -4.08 23.86 -19.84
CA SER A 184 -3.64 25.15 -20.42
C SER A 184 -2.15 25.44 -20.19
N GLY A 185 -1.45 24.59 -19.43
CA GLY A 185 -0.03 24.75 -19.10
C GLY A 185 0.89 24.23 -20.20
N GLN A 186 2.15 24.69 -20.18
CA GLN A 186 3.20 24.07 -20.99
C GLN A 186 3.44 22.64 -20.48
N ALA A 187 3.49 21.66 -21.39
CA ALA A 187 3.75 20.27 -21.03
C ALA A 187 5.05 20.14 -20.21
N GLY A 188 4.97 19.48 -19.05
CA GLY A 188 6.10 19.27 -18.15
C GLY A 188 5.65 18.84 -16.75
N PHE A 189 6.56 18.29 -15.96
CA PHE A 189 6.24 17.95 -14.58
C PHE A 189 6.13 19.21 -13.72
N PRO A 190 5.21 19.27 -12.74
CA PRO A 190 5.06 20.41 -11.83
C PRO A 190 6.34 20.81 -11.07
N ASN A 191 7.30 19.90 -10.91
CA ASN A 191 8.61 20.14 -10.29
C ASN A 191 9.68 20.64 -11.28
N GLY A 192 9.29 21.04 -12.50
CA GLY A 192 10.19 21.58 -13.51
C GLY A 192 11.09 20.55 -14.20
N ARG A 193 10.91 19.26 -13.91
CA ARG A 193 11.55 18.18 -14.68
C ARG A 193 10.92 18.13 -16.08
N LYS A 194 11.75 18.00 -17.11
CA LYS A 194 11.34 17.79 -18.50
C LYS A 194 11.61 16.34 -18.88
#